data_AF-A0A8J7R3M0-F1
#
_entry.id   AF-A0A8J7R3M0-F1
#
_cell.length_a   1.000
_cell.length_b   1.000
_cell.length_c   1.000
_cell.angle_alpha   90.00
_cell.angle_beta   90.00
_cell.angle_gamma   90.00
#
_symmetry.space_group_name_H-M   'P 1'
#
loop_
_entity.id
_entity.type
_entity.pdbx_description
1 polymer ?
#
loop_
_entity_poly.entity_id
_entity_poly.type
_entity_poly.pdbx_seq_one_letter_code
_entity_poly.pdbx_strand_id
1 'polypeptide(L)' 'REDVDAFMALSFLALPVIPSLKITDRGLFDAEAFTFVDVDAGA' A
#
# COMPACT_ATOMS: atom_id res chain seq x y z
N ARG A 1 -4.52 16.23 -30.20
CA ARG A 1 -5.02 15.20 -29.26
C ARG A 1 -3.98 15.10 -28.17
N GLU A 2 -4.00 16.07 -27.27
CA GLU A 2 -3.01 16.27 -26.19
C GLU A 2 -3.32 15.37 -24.98
N ASP A 3 -4.56 14.89 -24.89
CA ASP A 3 -5.07 14.08 -23.78
C ASP A 3 -4.42 12.69 -23.68
N VAL A 4 -3.86 12.17 -24.77
CA VAL A 4 -3.27 10.82 -24.82
C VAL A 4 -1.92 10.77 -24.09
N ASP A 5 -1.14 11.85 -24.12
CA ASP A 5 0.20 11.92 -23.51
C ASP A 5 0.12 11.97 -21.97
N ALA A 6 -0.84 12.75 -21.44
CA ALA A 6 -1.11 12.82 -20.01
C ALA A 6 -1.55 11.46 -19.43
N PHE A 7 -2.37 10.70 -20.17
CA PHE A 7 -2.80 9.36 -19.75
C PHE A 7 -1.67 8.34 -19.79
N MET A 8 -0.75 8.47 -20.76
CA MET A 8 0.44 7.63 -20.85
C MET A 8 1.43 7.91 -19.70
N ALA A 9 1.53 9.16 -19.23
CA ALA A 9 2.34 9.49 -18.06
C ALA A 9 1.76 8.93 -16.74
N LEU A 10 0.43 8.97 -16.58
CA LEU A 10 -0.26 8.43 -15.39
C LEU A 10 -0.19 6.90 -15.29
N SER A 11 -0.01 6.19 -16.41
CA SER A 11 0.10 4.73 -16.43
C SER A 11 1.46 4.19 -15.98
N PHE A 12 2.48 5.06 -15.87
CA PHE A 12 3.76 4.77 -15.21
C PHE A 12 3.78 5.14 -13.72
N LEU A 13 2.74 5.78 -13.19
CA LEU A 13 2.54 5.86 -11.76
C LEU A 13 2.11 4.46 -11.29
N ALA A 14 3.06 3.72 -10.72
CA ALA A 14 2.80 2.44 -10.08
C ALA A 14 1.83 2.64 -8.91
N LEU A 15 0.53 2.59 -9.20
CA LEU A 15 -0.50 2.77 -8.20
C LEU A 15 -1.37 1.52 -8.14
N PRO A 16 -0.98 0.59 -7.28
CA PRO A 16 -1.91 0.03 -6.32
C PRO A 16 -1.51 0.56 -4.96
N VAL A 17 -2.41 1.36 -4.39
CA VAL A 17 -2.38 1.86 -3.01
C VAL A 17 -1.88 0.75 -2.09
N ILE A 18 -0.72 0.95 -1.46
CA ILE A 18 -0.30 0.03 -0.39
C ILE A 18 -1.36 0.17 0.70
N PRO A 19 -2.04 -0.92 1.10
CA PRO A 19 -3.04 -0.83 2.15
C PRO A 19 -2.34 -0.35 3.42
N SER A 20 -2.94 0.62 4.13
CA SER A 20 -2.40 1.17 5.39
C SER A 20 -2.12 0.05 6.39
N LEU A 21 -2.91 -1.02 6.35
CA LEU A 21 -2.71 -2.23 7.13
C LEU A 21 -2.64 -3.46 6.22
N LYS A 22 -1.56 -4.23 6.33
CA LYS A 22 -1.26 -5.39 5.50
C LYS A 22 -1.10 -6.64 6.37
N ILE A 23 -1.87 -7.68 6.07
CA ILE A 23 -1.63 -9.01 6.65
C ILE A 23 -0.49 -9.67 5.87
N THR A 24 0.53 -10.12 6.60
CA THR A 24 1.71 -10.84 6.08
C THR A 24 1.88 -12.18 6.79
N ASP A 25 2.78 -13.02 6.31
CA ASP A 25 3.19 -14.26 6.97
C ASP A 25 3.80 -14.06 8.37
N ARG A 26 4.33 -12.85 8.63
CA ARG A 26 4.92 -12.45 9.92
C ARG A 26 3.93 -11.73 10.84
N GLY A 27 2.67 -11.60 10.44
CA GLY A 27 1.64 -10.90 11.19
C GLY A 27 1.15 -9.62 10.51
N LEU A 28 0.56 -8.74 11.30
CA LEU A 28 -0.06 -7.50 10.84
C LEU A 28 0.99 -6.39 10.70
N PHE A 29 1.11 -5.80 9.51
CA PHE A 29 2.09 -4.77 9.19
C PHE A 29 1.39 -3.45 8.85
N ASP A 30 1.78 -2.38 9.51
CA ASP A 30 1.30 -1.02 9.24
C ASP A 30 2.24 -0.35 8.23
N ALA A 31 1.70 -0.02 7.06
CA ALA A 31 2.43 0.60 5.97
C ALA A 31 2.63 2.12 6.13
N GLU A 32 1.82 2.77 6.97
CA GLU A 32 1.97 4.20 7.29
C GLU A 32 3.06 4.41 8.35
N ALA A 33 3.07 3.56 9.38
CA ALA A 33 4.07 3.61 10.46
C ALA A 33 5.34 2.78 10.15
N PHE A 34 5.32 1.98 9.08
CA PHE A 34 6.40 1.08 8.66
C PHE A 34 6.88 0.13 9.77
N THR A 35 5.93 -0.39 10.56
CA THR A 35 6.20 -1.28 11.70
C THR A 35 5.19 -2.42 11.75
N PHE A 36 5.56 -3.52 12.41
CA PHE A 36 4.58 -4.54 12.78
C PHE A 36 3.69 -4.01 13.90
N VAL A 37 2.40 -4.29 13.79
CA VAL A 37 1.42 -4.02 14.83
C VAL A 37 1.47 -5.18 15.82
N ASP A 38 1.67 -4.85 17.09
CA ASP A 38 1.58 -5.82 18.17
C ASP A 38 0.11 -6.24 18.33
N VAL A 39 -0.19 -7.47 17.94
CA VAL A 39 -1.50 -8.08 18.13
C VAL A 39 -1.42 -8.92 19.39
N ASP A 40 -1.60 -8.24 20.54
CA ASP A 40 -1.93 -8.91 21.79
C ASP A 40 -3.31 -9.57 21.62
N ALA A 41 -3.30 -10.82 21.18
CA ALA A 41 -4.48 -11.68 21.23
C ALA A 41 -4.71 -12.01 22.70
N GLY A 42 -5.42 -11.13 23.40
CA GLY A 42 -5.65 -11.25 24.85
C GLY A 42 -6.10 -12.64 25.28
N ALA A 43 -5.18 -13.37 25.91
CA ALA A 43 -5.38 -14.41 26.93
C ALA A 43 -4.02 -14.76 27.55
#